data_AF-A0A850S7U2-F1
#
_entry.id   AF-A0A850S7U2-F1
#
_cell.length_a   1.000
_cell.length_b   1.000
_cell.length_c   1.000
_cell.angle_alpha   90.00
_cell.angle_beta   90.00
_cell.angle_gamma   90.00
#
_symmetry.space_group_name_H-M   'P 1'
#
loop_
_entity.id
_entity.type
_entity.pdbx_description
1 polymer ?
#
loop_
_entity_poly.entity_id
_entity_poly.type
_entity_poly.pdbx_seq_one_letter_code
_entity_poly.pdbx_strand_id
1 'polypeptide(L)' 'MQYSDLKAIHWDCAKLLELGVSEQLVRELSPAEARDLLKGIFYLKARYAEEQEELR' A
#
# COMPACT_ATOMS: atom_id res chain seq x y z
N MET A 1 -4.08 -17.22 -13.52
CA MET A 1 -4.31 -15.92 -12.87
C MET A 1 -5.54 -15.29 -13.50
N GLN A 2 -6.59 -15.01 -12.73
CA GLN A 2 -7.81 -14.45 -13.27
C GLN A 2 -7.63 -12.95 -13.54
N TYR A 3 -8.44 -12.38 -14.44
CA TYR A 3 -8.35 -10.95 -14.79
C TYR A 3 -8.59 -10.02 -13.58
N SER A 4 -9.39 -10.46 -12.61
CA SER A 4 -9.59 -9.79 -11.32
C SER A 4 -8.29 -9.66 -10.52
N ASP A 5 -7.44 -10.70 -10.55
CA ASP A 5 -6.19 -10.73 -9.79
C ASP A 5 -5.17 -9.73 -10.35
N LEU A 6 -5.10 -9.63 -11.68
CA LEU A 6 -4.22 -8.67 -12.36
C LEU A 6 -4.63 -7.22 -12.07
N LYS A 7 -5.93 -6.93 -12.05
CA LYS A 7 -6.45 -5.61 -11.68
C LYS A 7 -6.10 -5.24 -10.24
N ALA A 8 -6.26 -6.18 -9.31
CA ALA A 8 -5.94 -5.96 -7.92
C ALA A 8 -4.45 -5.63 -7.73
N ILE A 9 -3.56 -6.37 -8.40
CA ILE A 9 -2.12 -6.13 -8.32
C ILE A 9 -1.73 -4.79 -8.92
N HIS A 10 -2.29 -4.46 -10.09
CA HIS A 10 -2.04 -3.15 -10.69
C HIS A 10 -2.49 -2.02 -9.74
N TRP A 11 -3.64 -2.19 -9.08
CA TRP A 11 -4.13 -1.22 -8.12
C TRP A 11 -3.21 -1.08 -6.92
N ASP A 12 -2.75 -2.21 -6.35
CA ASP A 12 -1.82 -2.23 -5.22
C ASP A 12 -0.52 -1.46 -5.58
N CYS A 13 0.10 -1.77 -6.73
CA CYS A 13 1.32 -1.08 -7.19
C CYS A 13 1.08 0.40 -7.48
N ALA A 14 -0.03 0.76 -8.13
CA ALA A 14 -0.36 2.15 -8.42
C ALA A 14 -0.54 2.97 -7.14
N LYS A 15 -1.18 2.40 -6.12
CA LYS A 15 -1.34 3.07 -4.82
C LYS A 15 -0.02 3.25 -4.08
N LEU A 16 0.89 2.28 -4.13
CA LEU A 16 2.22 2.46 -3.54
C LEU A 16 2.96 3.65 -4.18
N LEU A 17 2.90 3.79 -5.51
CA LEU A 17 3.51 4.92 -6.21
C LEU A 17 2.86 6.26 -5.83
N GLU A 18 1.52 6.31 -5.76
CA GLU A 18 0.80 7.51 -5.30
C GLU A 18 1.17 7.90 -3.86
N LEU A 19 1.47 6.92 -3.01
CA LEU A 19 1.90 7.11 -1.62
C LEU A 19 3.38 7.51 -1.50
N GLY A 20 4.10 7.66 -2.62
CA GLY A 20 5.49 8.09 -2.68
C GLY A 20 6.52 6.97 -2.54
N VAL A 21 6.09 5.70 -2.62
CA VAL A 21 7.03 4.57 -2.71
C VAL A 21 7.77 4.65 -4.04
N SER A 22 9.09 4.45 -4.02
CA SER A 22 9.90 4.58 -5.24
C SER A 22 9.52 3.53 -6.28
N GLU A 23 9.58 3.92 -7.56
CA GLU A 23 9.29 3.01 -8.66
C GLU A 23 10.25 1.81 -8.68
N GLN A 24 11.51 2.02 -8.32
CA GLN A 24 12.49 0.95 -8.20
C GLN A 24 12.02 -0.12 -7.19
N LEU A 25 11.61 0.29 -5.99
CA LEU A 25 11.15 -0.64 -4.97
C LEU A 25 9.88 -1.37 -5.43
N VAL A 26 8.90 -0.64 -5.99
CA VAL A 26 7.64 -1.25 -6.47
C VAL A 26 7.88 -2.33 -7.54
N ARG A 27 8.91 -2.17 -8.38
CA ARG A 27 9.29 -3.16 -9.40
C ARG A 27 9.95 -4.41 -8.82
N GLU A 28 10.56 -4.32 -7.65
CA GLU A 28 11.25 -5.42 -6.97
C GLU A 28 10.29 -6.26 -6.11
N LEU A 29 9.11 -5.72 -5.76
CA LEU A 29 8.12 -6.41 -4.95
C LEU A 29 7.33 -7.46 -5.75
N SER A 30 7.15 -8.62 -5.13
CA SER A 30 6.11 -9.56 -5.57
C SER A 30 4.71 -8.99 -5.29
N PRO A 31 3.66 -9.49 -5.97
CA PRO A 31 2.27 -9.12 -5.70
C PRO A 31 1.85 -9.20 -4.23
N ALA A 32 2.34 -10.21 -3.49
CA ALA A 32 2.01 -10.38 -2.08
C ALA A 32 2.70 -9.30 -1.22
N GLU A 33 3.97 -9.03 -1.48
CA GLU A 33 4.74 -8.01 -0.75
C GLU A 33 4.19 -6.60 -1.02
N ALA A 34 3.78 -6.30 -2.26
CA ALA A 34 3.14 -5.03 -2.60
C ALA A 34 1.84 -4.82 -1.80
N ARG A 35 1.01 -5.87 -1.72
CA ARG A 35 -0.23 -5.83 -0.94
C ARG A 35 0.02 -5.66 0.55
N ASP A 36 0.98 -6.38 1.11
CA ASP A 36 1.27 -6.33 2.54
C ASP A 36 1.94 -5.00 2.93
N LEU A 37 2.80 -4.44 2.08
CA LEU A 37 3.33 -3.10 2.24
C LEU A 37 2.21 -2.06 2.25
N LEU A 38 1.26 -2.14 1.31
CA LEU A 38 0.13 -1.21 1.22
C LEU A 38 -0.75 -1.27 2.49
N LYS A 39 -1.03 -2.47 2.99
CA LYS A 39 -1.74 -2.65 4.27
C LYS A 39 -0.98 -2.03 5.44
N GLY A 40 0.34 -2.25 5.51
CA GLY A 40 1.18 -1.67 6.56
C GLY A 40 1.13 -0.14 6.57
N ILE A 41 1.21 0.48 5.39
CA ILE A 41 1.08 1.94 5.27
C ILE A 41 -0.29 2.42 5.75
N PHE A 42 -1.38 1.74 5.36
CA PHE A 42 -2.72 2.13 5.82
C PHE A 42 -2.93 1.94 7.32
N TYR A 43 -2.41 0.86 7.89
CA TYR A 43 -2.45 0.63 9.33
C TYR A 43 -1.76 1.77 10.09
N LEU A 44 -0.54 2.14 9.68
CA LEU A 44 0.19 3.23 10.31
C LEU A 44 -0.58 4.55 10.19
N LYS A 45 -1.13 4.87 9.01
CA LYS A 45 -1.92 6.10 8.81
C LYS A 45 -3.15 6.15 9.72
N ALA A 46 -3.87 5.04 9.86
CA ALA A 46 -5.02 4.95 10.76
C ALA A 46 -4.59 5.18 12.22
N ARG A 47 -3.52 4.49 12.64
CA ARG A 47 -2.99 4.61 14.00
C ARG A 47 -2.53 6.03 14.36
N TYR A 48 -1.81 6.69 13.45
CA TYR A 48 -1.42 8.09 13.64
C TYR A 48 -2.64 9.03 13.71
N ALA A 49 -3.69 8.77 12.96
CA ALA A 49 -4.91 9.58 13.02
C ALA A 49 -5.62 9.45 14.37
N GLU A 50 -5.71 8.22 14.92
CA GLU A 50 -6.25 7.97 16.26
C GLU A 50 -5.45 8.71 17.34
N GLU A 51 -4.11 8.63 17.28
CA GLU A 51 -3.24 9.31 18.25
C GLU A 51 -3.38 10.85 18.19
N GLN A 52 -3.61 11.42 17.01
CA GLN A 52 -3.88 12.85 16.86
C GLN A 52 -5.25 13.27 17.40
N GLU A 53 -6.23 12.36 17.40
CA GLU A 53 -7.55 12.60 17.98
C GLU A 53 -7.50 12.54 19.52
N GLU A 54 -6.74 11.60 20.09
CA GLU A 54 -6.53 11.49 21.55
C GLU A 54 -5.80 12.71 22.15
N LEU A 55 -5.01 13.43 21.35
CA LEU A 55 -4.25 14.62 21.77
C LEU A 55 -5.01 15.95 21.62
N ARG A 56 -6.23 15.94 21.08
CA ARG A 56 -7.08 17.13 20.86
C ARG A 56 -8.12 17.30 21.95
#